data_AF-A0A3C1PYS6-F1
#
_entry.id   AF-A0A3C1PYS6-F1
#
_cell.length_a   1.000
_cell.length_b   1.000
_cell.length_c   1.000
_cell.angle_alpha   90.00
_cell.angle_beta   90.00
_cell.angle_gamma   90.00
#
_symmetry.space_group_name_H-M   'P 1'
#
loop_
_entity.id
_entity.type
_entity.pdbx_description
1 polymer ?
#
loop_
_entity_poly.entity_id
_entity_poly.type
_entity_poly.pdbx_seq_one_letter_code
_entity_poly.pdbx_strand_id
1 'polypeptide(L)'
;FAVKSFIVIALLAHLVSCEDSETPEGTTQKKPTTEELAREIEFGPWMSKAGLMFAQEQLPPEDYFAEIEGRVSKGENQYRAITKTLNTDEILSAEAIWGMEAGPLCQYEIARLRKGMERSKSHVFTDTTGKAIHQLIMVLPAGARMEESDSPNVAAVEDEVISTIPEPILESGTPRTPPSGLQTSQIQSAETISEPD
;
A
#
# COMPACT_ATOMS: atom_id res chain seq x y z
N PHE A 1 53.19 -41.75 34.10
CA PHE A 1 52.51 -42.40 32.96
C PHE A 1 51.12 -41.77 32.82
N ALA A 2 50.85 -41.09 31.71
CA ALA A 2 49.51 -40.66 31.34
C ALA A 2 49.34 -40.99 29.84
N VAL A 3 48.38 -41.88 29.58
CA VAL A 3 48.15 -42.52 28.28
C VAL A 3 47.30 -41.58 27.41
N LYS A 4 47.74 -41.39 26.17
CA LYS A 4 47.02 -40.69 25.09
C LYS A 4 45.70 -41.40 24.79
N SER A 5 44.60 -40.66 24.76
CA SER A 5 43.37 -41.11 24.11
C SER A 5 43.17 -40.32 22.82
N PHE A 6 43.28 -41.03 21.70
CA PHE A 6 42.90 -40.57 20.38
C PHE A 6 41.38 -40.71 20.22
N ILE A 7 40.69 -39.64 19.83
CA ILE A 7 39.27 -39.68 19.48
C ILE A 7 39.16 -39.98 17.99
N VAL A 8 38.48 -41.08 17.67
CA VAL A 8 38.21 -41.56 16.31
C VAL A 8 36.99 -40.81 15.76
N ILE A 9 37.14 -40.15 14.62
CA ILE A 9 36.04 -39.51 13.90
C ILE A 9 35.38 -40.56 12.99
N ALA A 10 34.13 -40.93 13.27
CA ALA A 10 33.34 -41.80 12.40
C ALA A 10 32.70 -40.96 11.28
N LEU A 11 33.07 -41.25 10.02
CA LEU A 11 32.37 -40.75 8.83
C LEU A 11 31.03 -41.48 8.67
N LEU A 12 29.92 -40.75 8.73
CA LEU A 12 28.60 -41.25 8.33
C LEU A 12 28.44 -41.11 6.81
N ALA A 13 28.56 -42.24 6.12
CA ALA A 13 28.15 -42.37 4.72
C ALA A 13 26.62 -42.30 4.65
N HIS A 14 26.08 -41.27 3.99
CA HIS A 14 24.66 -41.23 3.64
C HIS A 14 24.43 -42.20 2.48
N LEU A 15 23.81 -43.33 2.79
CA LEU A 15 23.28 -44.27 1.80
C LEU A 15 22.16 -43.57 1.03
N VAL A 16 22.32 -43.55 -0.29
CA VAL A 16 21.29 -43.18 -1.25
C VAL A 16 20.17 -44.21 -1.15
N SER A 17 19.03 -43.82 -0.60
CA SER A 17 17.78 -44.57 -0.70
C SER A 17 16.90 -43.87 -1.72
N CYS A 18 16.91 -44.39 -2.95
CA CYS A 18 15.83 -44.12 -3.91
C CYS A 18 14.62 -44.93 -3.45
N GLU A 19 13.64 -44.28 -2.82
CA GLU A 19 12.31 -44.84 -2.69
C GLU A 19 11.29 -43.78 -3.13
N ASP A 20 10.55 -44.15 -4.16
CA ASP A 20 9.54 -43.37 -4.86
C ASP A 20 8.29 -43.25 -3.97
N SER A 21 8.00 -42.04 -3.50
CA SER A 21 6.65 -41.66 -3.06
C SER A 21 6.50 -40.15 -3.12
N GLU A 22 5.38 -39.75 -3.70
CA GLU A 22 4.98 -38.40 -4.12
C GLU A 22 5.46 -37.28 -3.17
N THR A 23 6.25 -36.36 -3.71
CA THR A 23 6.60 -35.11 -3.03
C THR A 23 5.40 -34.15 -3.10
N PRO A 24 5.01 -33.50 -1.99
CA PRO A 24 4.12 -32.35 -2.10
C PRO A 24 4.85 -31.30 -2.92
N GLU A 25 4.17 -30.68 -3.89
CA GLU A 25 4.71 -29.62 -4.75
C GLU A 25 5.49 -28.61 -3.91
N GLY A 26 6.82 -28.81 -3.89
CA GLY A 26 7.73 -27.88 -3.28
C GLY A 26 7.64 -26.62 -4.09
N THR A 27 7.15 -25.54 -3.46
CA THR A 27 7.20 -24.18 -3.99
C THR A 27 8.55 -24.00 -4.64
N THR A 28 8.56 -23.93 -5.97
CA THR A 28 9.80 -23.84 -6.73
C THR A 28 10.49 -22.57 -6.24
N GLN A 29 11.55 -22.70 -5.45
CA GLN A 29 12.42 -21.57 -5.14
C GLN A 29 13.01 -21.16 -6.49
N LYS A 30 12.35 -20.21 -7.14
CA LYS A 30 12.86 -19.56 -8.34
C LYS A 30 14.22 -19.02 -7.94
N LYS A 31 15.27 -19.57 -8.53
CA LYS A 31 16.61 -19.04 -8.39
C LYS A 31 16.55 -17.59 -8.85
N PRO A 32 17.01 -16.62 -8.04
CA PRO A 32 16.98 -15.22 -8.43
C PRO A 32 17.77 -15.05 -9.73
N THR A 33 17.23 -14.21 -10.60
CA THR A 33 17.90 -13.80 -11.83
C THR A 33 19.17 -13.01 -11.50
N THR A 34 20.10 -12.93 -12.45
CA THR A 34 21.33 -12.11 -12.30
C THR A 34 21.00 -10.64 -12.00
N GLU A 35 19.91 -10.12 -12.57
CA GLU A 35 19.45 -8.75 -12.34
C GLU A 35 18.91 -8.55 -10.91
N GLU A 36 18.12 -9.49 -10.39
CA GLU A 36 17.65 -9.46 -9.01
C GLU A 36 18.82 -9.53 -8.02
N LEU A 37 19.82 -10.36 -8.31
CA LEU A 37 21.02 -10.45 -7.46
C LEU A 37 21.88 -9.19 -7.54
N ALA A 38 21.97 -8.55 -8.70
CA ALA A 38 22.66 -7.26 -8.84
C ALA A 38 21.95 -6.16 -8.04
N ARG A 39 20.62 -6.08 -8.14
CA ARG A 39 19.81 -5.15 -7.34
C ARG A 39 19.95 -5.38 -5.84
N GLU A 40 20.01 -6.64 -5.40
CA GLU A 40 20.18 -6.98 -3.98
C GLU A 40 21.42 -6.32 -3.36
N ILE A 41 22.49 -6.15 -4.14
CA ILE A 41 23.75 -5.54 -3.71
C ILE A 41 23.64 -4.01 -3.58
N GLU A 42 22.72 -3.37 -4.30
CA GLU A 42 22.51 -1.92 -4.24
C GLU A 42 21.74 -1.48 -2.99
N PHE A 43 20.99 -2.39 -2.38
CA PHE A 43 20.19 -2.06 -1.20
C PHE A 43 21.06 -1.84 0.03
N GLY A 44 20.70 -0.81 0.80
CA GLY A 44 21.20 -0.62 2.15
C GLY A 44 20.76 -1.71 3.14
N PRO A 45 21.22 -1.62 4.40
CA PRO A 45 20.86 -2.60 5.43
C PRO A 45 19.37 -2.54 5.77
N TRP A 46 18.83 -3.68 6.22
CA TRP A 46 17.49 -3.75 6.79
C TRP A 46 17.41 -2.97 8.10
N MET A 47 16.35 -2.17 8.25
CA MET A 47 16.11 -1.31 9.41
C MET A 47 14.62 -1.23 9.76
N SER A 48 14.29 -0.65 10.90
CA SER A 48 12.90 -0.41 11.31
C SER A 48 12.26 0.69 10.47
N LYS A 49 10.93 0.86 10.58
CA LYS A 49 10.22 1.96 9.90
C LYS A 49 10.84 3.32 10.25
N ALA A 50 10.97 3.59 11.55
CA ALA A 50 11.56 4.82 12.06
C ALA A 50 13.01 5.00 11.61
N GLY A 51 13.79 3.90 11.58
CA GLY A 51 15.17 3.93 11.10
C GLY A 51 15.28 4.40 9.65
N LEU A 52 14.41 3.90 8.77
CA LEU A 52 14.43 4.31 7.36
C LEU A 52 13.93 5.75 7.16
N MET A 53 12.94 6.19 7.95
CA MET A 53 12.46 7.58 7.88
C MET A 53 13.56 8.54 8.32
N PHE A 54 14.24 8.23 9.42
CA PHE A 54 15.37 9.00 9.90
C PHE A 54 16.53 8.99 8.90
N ALA A 55 16.83 7.84 8.27
CA ALA A 55 17.85 7.76 7.22
C ALA A 55 17.49 8.65 6.03
N GLN A 56 16.20 8.73 5.66
CA GLN A 56 15.73 9.60 4.59
C GLN A 56 15.93 11.09 4.90
N GLU A 57 15.62 11.51 6.13
CA GLU A 57 15.79 12.90 6.59
C GLU A 57 17.26 13.35 6.59
N GLN A 58 18.18 12.39 6.77
CA GLN A 58 19.61 12.63 6.83
C GLN A 58 20.32 12.51 5.47
N LEU A 59 19.58 12.23 4.38
CA LEU A 59 20.17 12.16 3.05
C LEU A 59 20.77 13.51 2.65
N PRO A 60 21.94 13.53 1.99
CA PRO A 60 22.40 14.72 1.29
C PRO A 60 21.34 15.25 0.32
N PRO A 61 21.24 16.56 0.08
CA PRO A 61 20.24 17.14 -0.83
C PRO A 61 20.29 16.60 -2.26
N GLU A 62 21.46 16.10 -2.68
CA GLU A 62 21.71 15.51 -4.00
C GLU A 62 21.26 14.04 -4.08
N ASP A 63 20.95 13.41 -2.96
CA ASP A 63 20.62 11.98 -2.89
C ASP A 63 19.13 11.77 -2.59
N TYR A 64 18.60 10.65 -3.10
CA TYR A 64 17.22 10.25 -2.85
C TYR A 64 17.09 8.74 -2.79
N PHE A 65 16.01 8.26 -2.17
CA PHE A 65 15.62 6.85 -2.26
C PHE A 65 14.98 6.57 -3.61
N ALA A 66 15.67 5.78 -4.44
CA ALA A 66 15.22 5.36 -5.76
C ALA A 66 14.37 4.08 -5.74
N GLU A 67 14.49 3.30 -4.67
CA GLU A 67 13.65 2.13 -4.41
C GLU A 67 13.57 1.88 -2.91
N ILE A 68 12.43 1.38 -2.42
CA ILE A 68 12.23 1.00 -1.02
C ILE A 68 11.56 -0.37 -1.01
N GLU A 69 12.11 -1.28 -0.22
CA GLU A 69 11.53 -2.59 0.01
C GLU A 69 11.11 -2.75 1.47
N GLY A 70 10.05 -3.52 1.66
CA GLY A 70 9.56 -3.93 2.96
C GLY A 70 9.43 -5.44 3.04
N ARG A 71 9.71 -6.01 4.20
CA ARG A 71 9.45 -7.43 4.49
C ARG A 71 9.01 -7.62 5.93
N VAL A 72 8.39 -8.77 6.18
CA VAL A 72 8.22 -9.30 7.54
C VAL A 72 9.29 -10.35 7.79
N SER A 73 10.11 -10.15 8.80
CA SER A 73 11.14 -11.11 9.22
C SER A 73 11.09 -11.28 10.73
N LYS A 74 10.97 -12.52 11.21
CA LYS A 74 10.87 -12.85 12.64
C LYS A 74 9.76 -12.09 13.39
N GLY A 75 8.64 -11.82 12.71
CA GLY A 75 7.51 -11.09 13.28
C GLY A 75 7.67 -9.57 13.31
N GLU A 76 8.75 -9.04 12.73
CA GLU A 76 9.01 -7.60 12.66
C GLU A 76 8.98 -7.10 11.22
N ASN A 77 8.44 -5.89 11.04
CA ASN A 77 8.52 -5.19 9.75
C ASN A 77 9.90 -4.56 9.59
N GLN A 78 10.58 -4.91 8.52
CA GLN A 78 11.90 -4.41 8.16
C GLN A 78 11.84 -3.72 6.80
N TYR A 79 12.60 -2.66 6.65
CA TYR A 79 12.66 -1.86 5.43
C TYR A 79 14.10 -1.57 5.04
N ARG A 80 14.32 -1.31 3.76
CA ARG A 80 15.60 -0.86 3.21
C ARG A 80 15.36 -0.07 1.94
N ALA A 81 16.36 0.69 1.50
CA ALA A 81 16.27 1.48 0.28
C ALA A 81 17.53 1.36 -0.58
N ILE A 82 17.36 1.59 -1.88
CA ILE A 82 18.46 1.94 -2.79
C ILE A 82 18.54 3.47 -2.79
N THR A 83 19.71 4.00 -2.45
CA THR A 83 19.99 5.43 -2.56
C THR A 83 20.68 5.71 -3.88
N LYS A 84 20.23 6.74 -4.59
CA LYS A 84 20.90 7.24 -5.79
C LYS A 84 21.15 8.73 -5.67
N THR A 85 22.23 9.19 -6.28
CA THR A 85 22.49 10.61 -6.50
C THR A 85 21.71 11.07 -7.72
N LEU A 86 21.13 12.27 -7.63
CA LEU A 86 20.43 12.93 -8.71
C LEU A 86 21.39 13.19 -9.88
N ASN A 87 20.94 12.83 -11.08
CA ASN A 87 21.57 13.31 -12.31
C ASN A 87 20.81 14.55 -12.76
N THR A 88 21.30 15.75 -12.45
CA THR A 88 20.58 17.01 -12.69
C THR A 88 20.42 17.35 -14.16
N ASP A 89 21.17 16.70 -15.06
CA ASP A 89 20.96 16.79 -16.51
C ASP A 89 19.65 16.10 -16.94
N GLU A 90 19.15 15.14 -16.15
CA GLU A 90 17.97 14.33 -16.44
C GLU A 90 16.81 14.56 -15.46
N ILE A 91 17.12 14.74 -14.18
CA ILE A 91 16.18 14.83 -13.06
C ILE A 91 16.59 15.99 -12.16
N LEU A 92 15.75 17.01 -12.10
CA LEU A 92 15.97 18.21 -11.28
C LEU A 92 15.74 17.95 -9.79
N SER A 93 14.79 17.09 -9.46
CA SER A 93 14.49 16.71 -8.08
C SER A 93 13.77 15.37 -8.01
N ALA A 94 13.86 14.71 -6.86
CA ALA A 94 13.13 13.50 -6.57
C ALA A 94 12.52 13.55 -5.17
N GLU A 95 11.34 12.98 -5.02
CA GLU A 95 10.60 12.89 -3.76
C GLU A 95 10.16 11.45 -3.54
N ALA A 96 10.67 10.82 -2.47
CA ALA A 96 10.25 9.50 -2.03
C ALA A 96 9.29 9.64 -0.85
N ILE A 97 8.08 9.10 -1.00
CA ILE A 97 7.11 8.97 0.07
C ILE A 97 6.80 7.50 0.29
N TRP A 98 6.63 7.14 1.55
CA TRP A 98 6.23 5.81 1.94
C TRP A 98 5.50 5.85 3.27
N GLY A 99 4.76 4.80 3.59
CA GLY A 99 4.03 4.76 4.86
C GLY A 99 2.69 5.50 4.83
N MET A 100 2.29 6.09 3.70
CA MET A 100 1.01 6.77 3.54
C MET A 100 -0.11 5.79 3.18
N GLU A 101 -1.33 6.15 3.58
CA GLU A 101 -2.55 5.46 3.16
C GLU A 101 -2.91 5.80 1.72
N ALA A 102 -3.65 4.91 1.05
CA ALA A 102 -3.96 5.02 -0.38
C ALA A 102 -4.64 6.35 -0.77
N GLY A 103 -5.62 6.81 0.02
CA GLY A 103 -6.34 8.05 -0.25
C GLY A 103 -5.45 9.29 -0.21
N PRO A 104 -4.78 9.57 0.93
CA PRO A 104 -3.79 10.64 1.02
C PRO A 104 -2.66 10.55 -0.01
N LEU A 105 -2.18 9.35 -0.32
CA LEU A 105 -1.15 9.15 -1.33
C LEU A 105 -1.62 9.55 -2.73
N CYS A 106 -2.85 9.20 -3.10
CA CYS A 106 -3.44 9.60 -4.38
C CYS A 106 -3.52 11.12 -4.52
N GLN A 107 -3.95 11.83 -3.46
CA GLN A 107 -3.99 13.30 -3.47
C GLN A 107 -2.59 13.91 -3.57
N TYR A 108 -1.62 13.35 -2.85
CA TYR A 108 -0.22 13.76 -2.95
C TYR A 108 0.30 13.60 -4.38
N GLU A 109 0.04 12.46 -5.01
CA GLU A 109 0.47 12.17 -6.37
C GLU A 109 -0.14 13.15 -7.37
N ILE A 110 -1.46 13.38 -7.31
CA ILE A 110 -2.14 14.36 -8.16
C ILE A 110 -1.49 15.74 -8.03
N ALA A 111 -1.14 16.16 -6.81
CA ALA A 111 -0.48 17.44 -6.57
C ALA A 111 0.94 17.51 -7.17
N ARG A 112 1.66 16.38 -7.25
CA ARG A 112 2.99 16.31 -7.90
C ARG A 112 2.91 16.24 -9.41
N LEU A 113 1.96 15.47 -9.95
CA LEU A 113 1.68 15.43 -11.39
C LEU A 113 1.33 16.82 -11.93
N ARG A 114 0.51 17.60 -11.19
CA ARG A 114 0.20 19.01 -11.53
C ARG A 114 1.41 19.94 -11.54
N LYS A 115 2.49 19.58 -10.83
CA LYS A 115 3.76 20.32 -10.82
C LYS A 115 4.76 19.85 -11.88
N GLY A 116 4.33 18.96 -12.78
CA GLY A 116 5.18 18.40 -13.83
C GLY A 116 6.11 17.27 -13.35
N MET A 117 5.91 16.74 -12.15
CA MET A 117 6.62 15.53 -11.73
C MET A 117 5.99 14.28 -12.34
N GLU A 118 6.77 13.23 -12.44
CA GLU A 118 6.37 11.93 -12.98
C GLU A 118 6.60 10.82 -11.96
N ARG A 119 5.79 9.76 -12.03
CA ARG A 119 5.98 8.57 -11.21
C ARG A 119 7.18 7.77 -11.73
N SER A 120 8.24 7.71 -10.96
CA SER A 120 9.42 6.87 -11.25
C SER A 120 9.22 5.43 -10.76
N LYS A 121 8.71 5.25 -9.54
CA LYS A 121 8.49 3.94 -8.93
C LYS A 121 7.28 3.97 -8.00
N SER A 122 6.59 2.85 -7.91
CA SER A 122 5.56 2.61 -6.88
C SER A 122 5.65 1.15 -6.42
N HIS A 123 5.44 0.94 -5.12
CA HIS A 123 5.36 -0.39 -4.54
C HIS A 123 4.36 -0.40 -3.39
N VAL A 124 3.76 -1.56 -3.13
CA VAL A 124 2.83 -1.76 -2.00
C VAL A 124 3.24 -3.05 -1.30
N PHE A 125 3.37 -2.97 0.02
CA PHE A 125 3.69 -4.11 0.87
C PHE A 125 2.73 -4.18 2.06
N THR A 126 2.48 -5.38 2.56
CA THR A 126 1.59 -5.61 3.70
C THR A 126 2.42 -5.76 4.97
N ASP A 127 2.09 -5.00 6.01
CA ASP A 127 2.74 -5.13 7.31
C ASP A 127 2.18 -6.28 8.15
N THR A 128 2.79 -6.52 9.31
CA THR A 128 2.34 -7.52 10.28
C THR A 128 0.90 -7.34 10.80
N THR A 129 0.30 -6.17 10.61
CA THR A 129 -1.10 -5.90 10.98
C THR A 129 -2.08 -6.22 9.85
N GLY A 130 -1.59 -6.60 8.67
CA GLY A 130 -2.39 -6.77 7.47
C GLY A 130 -2.67 -5.45 6.74
N LYS A 131 -2.07 -4.34 7.17
CA LYS A 131 -2.26 -3.03 6.56
C LYS A 131 -1.33 -2.87 5.37
N ALA A 132 -1.89 -2.39 4.25
CA ALA A 132 -1.11 -2.01 3.09
C ALA A 132 -0.34 -0.72 3.38
N ILE A 133 0.96 -0.77 3.16
CA ILE A 133 1.85 0.37 3.18
C ILE A 133 2.27 0.65 1.74
N HIS A 134 2.03 1.89 1.33
CA HIS A 134 2.32 2.33 -0.02
C HIS A 134 3.64 3.08 -0.05
N GLN A 135 4.34 2.93 -1.16
CA GLN A 135 5.54 3.64 -1.53
C GLN A 135 5.34 4.28 -2.90
N LEU A 136 5.77 5.52 -3.03
CA LEU A 136 5.72 6.30 -4.25
C LEU A 136 7.00 7.13 -4.37
N ILE A 137 7.64 7.06 -5.52
CA ILE A 137 8.77 7.91 -5.87
C ILE A 137 8.36 8.75 -7.06
N MET A 138 8.37 10.06 -6.86
CA MET A 138 8.12 11.07 -7.87
C MET A 138 9.45 11.71 -8.28
N VAL A 139 9.64 11.98 -9.56
CA VAL A 139 10.82 12.68 -10.08
C VAL A 139 10.37 13.87 -10.91
N LEU A 140 11.12 14.96 -10.90
CA LEU A 140 10.91 16.11 -11.77
C LEU A 140 11.94 16.05 -12.91
N PRO A 141 11.53 15.72 -14.16
CA PRO A 141 12.46 15.67 -15.28
C PRO A 141 13.06 17.03 -15.61
N ALA A 142 14.30 17.03 -16.11
CA ALA A 142 14.92 18.21 -16.70
C ALA A 142 14.12 18.66 -17.93
N GLY A 143 13.68 19.92 -17.93
CA GLY A 143 12.84 20.48 -19.00
C GLY A 143 11.33 20.29 -18.79
N ALA A 144 10.89 19.73 -17.66
CA ALA A 144 9.49 19.80 -17.26
C ALA A 144 9.05 21.27 -17.21
N ARG A 145 8.01 21.62 -17.96
CA ARG A 145 7.42 22.97 -17.92
C ARG A 145 6.79 23.14 -16.55
N MET A 146 7.37 23.99 -15.70
CA MET A 146 6.63 24.52 -14.56
C MET A 146 5.48 25.35 -15.14
N GLU A 147 4.25 24.85 -15.07
CA GLU A 147 3.11 25.73 -15.26
C GLU A 147 3.13 26.78 -14.14
N GLU A 148 3.15 28.06 -14.53
CA GLU A 148 2.56 29.11 -13.73
C GLU A 148 1.11 28.70 -13.50
N SER A 149 0.70 28.69 -12.24
CA SER A 149 -0.57 28.15 -11.80
C SER A 149 -1.74 28.97 -12.33
N ASP A 150 -2.13 28.76 -13.58
CA ASP A 150 -3.47 29.07 -14.03
C ASP A 150 -4.40 27.99 -13.49
N SER A 151 -4.94 28.31 -12.32
CA SER A 151 -5.98 27.54 -11.64
C SER A 151 -7.05 27.13 -12.66
N PRO A 152 -7.53 25.87 -12.67
CA PRO A 152 -8.73 25.56 -13.42
C PRO A 152 -9.86 26.35 -12.75
N ASN A 153 -10.29 27.42 -13.41
CA ASN A 153 -11.50 28.13 -13.01
C ASN A 153 -12.68 27.19 -13.24
N VAL A 154 -13.04 26.42 -12.22
CA VAL A 154 -14.28 25.62 -12.19
C VAL A 154 -15.45 26.50 -11.70
N ALA A 155 -15.41 27.81 -11.97
CA ALA A 155 -16.55 28.72 -11.85
C ALA A 155 -16.88 29.29 -13.24
N ALA A 156 -17.40 28.42 -14.10
CA ALA A 156 -18.07 28.81 -15.34
C ALA A 156 -19.05 27.71 -15.79
N VAL A 157 -19.90 27.24 -14.87
CA VAL A 157 -21.17 26.59 -15.22
C VAL A 157 -22.25 27.10 -14.27
N GLU A 158 -22.45 28.40 -14.27
CA GLU A 158 -23.59 29.05 -13.64
C GLU A 158 -24.15 30.07 -14.64
N ASP A 159 -24.79 29.61 -15.72
CA ASP A 159 -26.04 30.24 -16.14
C ASP A 159 -26.87 29.37 -17.09
N GLU A 160 -28.19 29.45 -16.89
CA GLU A 160 -29.29 29.01 -17.74
C GLU A 160 -29.48 27.51 -18.07
N VAL A 161 -30.11 26.78 -17.14
CA VAL A 161 -31.24 25.91 -17.48
C VAL A 161 -32.43 26.27 -16.61
N ILE A 162 -33.36 27.01 -17.22
CA ILE A 162 -34.65 27.43 -16.69
C ILE A 162 -35.41 26.20 -16.17
N SER A 163 -35.49 26.06 -14.84
CA SER A 163 -36.36 25.11 -14.17
C SER A 163 -37.81 25.59 -14.26
N THR A 164 -38.54 25.09 -15.25
CA THR A 164 -40.00 25.31 -15.33
C THR A 164 -40.69 24.20 -14.53
N ILE A 165 -40.82 24.39 -13.22
CA ILE A 165 -41.73 23.60 -12.38
C ILE A 165 -43.06 24.38 -12.36
N PRO A 166 -44.20 23.80 -12.79
CA PRO A 166 -45.49 24.46 -12.61
C PRO A 166 -45.89 24.38 -11.13
N GLU A 167 -46.28 25.52 -10.55
CA GLU A 167 -46.90 25.59 -9.23
C GLU A 167 -48.21 24.78 -9.19
N PRO A 168 -48.49 23.99 -8.12
CA PRO A 168 -49.81 23.43 -7.92
C PRO A 168 -50.74 24.49 -7.32
N ILE A 169 -51.85 24.72 -8.03
CA ILE A 169 -52.94 25.62 -7.65
C ILE A 169 -53.54 25.15 -6.31
N LEU A 170 -53.48 26.00 -5.29
CA LEU A 170 -54.22 25.86 -4.04
C LEU A 170 -55.69 26.25 -4.26
N GLU A 171 -56.59 25.28 -4.30
CA GLU A 171 -58.02 25.52 -4.07
C GLU A 171 -58.47 24.95 -2.71
N SER A 172 -59.17 25.81 -1.99
CA SER A 172 -59.67 25.71 -0.62
C SER A 172 -60.96 24.87 -0.54
N GLY A 173 -61.15 24.06 0.52
CA GLY A 173 -62.48 23.55 0.88
C GLY A 173 -62.56 22.39 1.89
N THR A 174 -62.48 22.70 3.20
CA THR A 174 -63.10 22.05 4.39
C THR A 174 -62.98 20.52 4.69
N PRO A 175 -62.85 20.10 5.98
CA PRO A 175 -62.49 18.74 6.38
C PRO A 175 -63.69 17.84 6.68
N ARG A 176 -63.60 16.53 6.36
CA ARG A 176 -64.52 15.50 6.90
C ARG A 176 -63.80 14.19 7.28
N THR A 177 -64.09 13.82 8.53
CA THR A 177 -63.80 12.67 9.39
C THR A 177 -63.63 11.29 8.70
N PRO A 178 -62.76 10.40 9.22
CA PRO A 178 -62.63 9.01 8.75
C PRO A 178 -63.74 8.11 9.32
N PRO A 179 -64.18 7.05 8.62
CA PRO A 179 -65.01 6.02 9.22
C PRO A 179 -64.16 4.97 9.95
N SER A 180 -64.57 4.67 11.19
CA SER A 180 -64.06 3.58 12.03
C SER A 180 -64.43 2.19 11.52
N GLY A 181 -63.49 1.26 11.59
CA GLY A 181 -63.72 -0.18 11.47
C GLY A 181 -62.56 -0.97 12.10
N LEU A 182 -62.83 -1.58 13.26
CA LEU A 182 -61.99 -2.46 14.09
C LEU A 182 -61.31 -3.58 13.26
N GLN A 183 -60.14 -4.15 13.58
CA GLN A 183 -59.75 -4.76 14.85
C GLN A 183 -58.22 -4.86 15.02
N THR A 184 -57.80 -4.64 16.26
CA THR A 184 -56.53 -5.07 16.84
C THR A 184 -56.51 -6.59 17.00
N SER A 185 -55.42 -7.26 16.65
CA SER A 185 -55.04 -8.53 17.27
C SER A 185 -53.52 -8.64 17.33
N GLN A 186 -53.03 -8.58 18.57
CA GLN A 186 -51.70 -9.01 19.00
C GLN A 186 -51.54 -10.52 18.76
N ILE A 187 -50.36 -10.96 18.28
CA ILE A 187 -49.68 -12.19 18.72
C ILE A 187 -48.17 -11.90 18.54
N GLN A 188 -47.44 -11.48 19.59
CA GLN A 188 -46.79 -12.24 20.66
C GLN A 188 -45.43 -12.84 20.24
N SER A 189 -44.40 -12.39 20.95
CA SER A 189 -43.00 -12.81 20.93
C SER A 189 -42.80 -14.29 21.25
N ALA A 190 -41.72 -14.89 20.73
CA ALA A 190 -40.92 -15.87 21.48
C ALA A 190 -39.50 -15.97 20.90
N GLU A 191 -38.57 -15.37 21.62
CA GLU A 191 -37.15 -15.72 21.64
C GLU A 191 -37.00 -16.99 22.48
N THR A 192 -36.27 -18.02 22.03
CA THR A 192 -35.74 -19.08 22.92
C THR A 192 -34.47 -19.69 22.32
N ILE A 193 -33.38 -19.45 23.05
CA ILE A 193 -32.10 -20.14 23.07
C ILE A 193 -32.29 -21.59 23.51
N SER A 194 -31.56 -22.56 22.92
CA SER A 194 -30.96 -23.70 23.64
C SER A 194 -30.16 -24.64 22.71
N GLU A 195 -28.85 -24.70 22.92
CA GLU A 195 -28.05 -25.95 22.97
C GLU A 195 -28.07 -26.44 24.45
N PRO A 196 -27.60 -27.64 24.86
CA PRO A 196 -27.06 -28.79 24.11
C PRO A 196 -27.63 -30.16 24.54
N ASP A 197 -27.13 -31.25 23.94
CA ASP A 197 -26.94 -32.59 24.53
C ASP A 197 -25.55 -33.12 24.15
#